data_AF-A0A7T5E3J0-F1
#
_entry.id   AF-A0A7T5E3J0-F1
#
_cell.length_a   1.000
_cell.length_b   1.000
_cell.length_c   1.000
_cell.angle_alpha   90.00
_cell.angle_beta   90.00
_cell.angle_gamma   90.00
#
_symmetry.space_group_name_H-M   'P 1'
#
loop_
_entity.id
_entity.type
_entity.pdbx_description
1 polymer ?
#
loop_
_entity_poly.entity_id
_entity_poly.type
_entity_poly.pdbx_seq_one_letter_code
_entity_poly.pdbx_strand_id
1 'polypeptide(L)'
;MLVESLEQGLEQVVVLTTFVLEAISVLCIVVGLLRTLHLWVQLRRQSRGREFPFNQVRLAFGSWLALALEFQLGADILGTTVAPTSQDLARLGLIAVIRTFLNYFLGKEMEMELALERERLAQENLRQG
;
A
#
# COMPACT_ATOMS: atom_id res chain seq x y z
N MET A 1 -41.02 14.29 -4.41
CA MET A 1 -40.36 15.40 -5.13
C MET A 1 -39.16 15.97 -4.39
N LEU A 2 -39.28 16.72 -3.28
CA LEU A 2 -38.08 17.31 -2.62
C LEU A 2 -37.09 16.27 -2.07
N VAL A 3 -37.58 15.19 -1.47
CA VAL A 3 -36.74 14.09 -0.94
C VAL A 3 -36.03 13.35 -2.08
N GLU A 4 -36.75 13.02 -3.16
CA GLU A 4 -36.18 12.36 -4.34
C GLU A 4 -35.06 13.18 -5.01
N SER A 5 -35.17 14.51 -5.03
CA SER A 5 -34.11 15.39 -5.56
C SER A 5 -32.87 15.45 -4.64
N LEU A 6 -33.06 15.33 -3.32
CA LEU A 6 -31.95 15.26 -2.36
C LEU A 6 -31.22 13.92 -2.43
N GLU A 7 -31.96 12.82 -2.58
CA GLU A 7 -31.39 11.48 -2.78
C GLU A 7 -30.56 11.42 -4.08
N GLN A 8 -31.09 11.90 -5.20
CA GLN A 8 -30.37 11.97 -6.47
C GLN A 8 -29.10 12.83 -6.41
N GLY A 9 -29.16 13.98 -5.70
CA GLY A 9 -28.00 14.84 -5.50
C GLY A 9 -26.91 14.16 -4.65
N LEU A 10 -27.31 13.45 -3.59
CA LEU A 10 -26.39 12.71 -2.73
C LEU A 10 -25.72 11.54 -3.47
N GLU A 11 -26.49 10.78 -4.26
CA GLU A 11 -25.96 9.69 -5.10
C GLU A 11 -24.87 10.19 -6.04
N GLN A 12 -25.12 11.30 -6.76
CA GLN A 12 -24.14 11.87 -7.68
C GLN A 12 -22.87 12.34 -6.97
N VAL A 13 -23.00 13.01 -5.82
CA VAL A 13 -21.85 13.49 -5.05
C VAL A 13 -21.01 12.32 -4.54
N VAL A 14 -21.64 11.26 -4.05
CA VAL A 14 -20.94 10.08 -3.56
C VAL A 14 -20.26 9.34 -4.69
N VAL A 15 -20.94 9.08 -5.81
CA VAL A 15 -20.33 8.43 -6.98
C VAL A 15 -19.13 9.22 -7.49
N LEU A 16 -19.24 10.55 -7.60
CA LEU A 16 -18.14 11.40 -8.03
C LEU A 16 -16.96 11.33 -7.04
N THR A 17 -17.24 11.36 -5.74
CA THR A 17 -16.19 11.32 -4.70
C THR A 17 -15.49 9.97 -4.66
N THR A 18 -16.25 8.87 -4.73
CA THR A 18 -15.72 7.50 -4.85
C THR A 18 -14.80 7.39 -6.06
N PHE A 19 -15.24 7.87 -7.23
CA PHE A 19 -14.41 7.84 -8.44
C PHE A 19 -13.10 8.64 -8.28
N VAL A 20 -13.15 9.82 -7.67
CA VAL A 20 -11.96 10.64 -7.41
C VAL A 20 -11.00 9.92 -6.46
N LEU A 21 -11.50 9.30 -5.40
CA LEU A 21 -10.66 8.56 -4.45
C LEU A 21 -10.03 7.32 -5.09
N GLU A 22 -10.79 6.59 -5.92
CA GLU A 22 -10.25 5.48 -6.71
C GLU A 22 -9.14 5.95 -7.67
N ALA A 23 -9.36 7.06 -8.37
CA ALA A 23 -8.37 7.64 -9.28
C ALA A 23 -7.08 8.04 -8.55
N ILE A 24 -7.19 8.68 -7.37
CA ILE A 24 -6.04 9.02 -6.52
C ILE A 24 -5.32 7.75 -6.06
N SER A 25 -6.05 6.72 -5.66
CA SER A 25 -5.49 5.43 -5.24
C SER A 25 -4.64 4.82 -6.35
N VAL A 26 -5.19 4.73 -7.57
CA VAL A 26 -4.47 4.22 -8.75
C VAL A 26 -3.24 5.07 -9.04
N LEU A 27 -3.35 6.40 -8.95
CA LEU A 27 -2.22 7.30 -9.15
C LEU A 27 -1.10 7.05 -8.13
N CYS A 28 -1.42 6.87 -6.85
CA CYS A 28 -0.45 6.53 -5.81
C CYS A 28 0.29 5.23 -6.12
N ILE A 29 -0.40 4.19 -6.60
CA ILE A 29 0.21 2.92 -7.00
C ILE A 29 1.18 3.14 -8.17
N VAL A 30 0.76 3.89 -9.20
CA VAL A 30 1.58 4.16 -10.38
C VAL A 30 2.83 4.96 -10.02
N VAL A 31 2.68 6.03 -9.22
CA VAL A 31 3.80 6.85 -8.75
C VAL A 31 4.76 6.03 -7.89
N GLY A 32 4.22 5.20 -6.98
CA GLY A 32 5.01 4.30 -6.16
C GLY A 32 5.80 3.29 -6.98
N LEU A 33 5.19 2.71 -8.02
CA LEU A 33 5.83 1.79 -8.94
C LEU A 33 6.98 2.48 -9.71
N LEU A 34 6.72 3.66 -10.28
CA LEU A 34 7.73 4.41 -11.03
C LEU A 34 8.92 4.79 -10.16
N ARG A 35 8.68 5.25 -8.93
CA ARG A 35 9.75 5.63 -7.99
C ARG A 35 10.59 4.42 -7.57
N THR A 36 9.92 3.29 -7.32
CA THR A 36 10.54 2.00 -7.00
C THR A 36 11.40 1.48 -8.16
N LEU A 37 10.89 1.57 -9.40
CA LEU A 37 11.64 1.21 -10.61
C LEU A 37 12.86 2.12 -10.82
N HIS A 38 12.71 3.43 -10.60
CA HIS A 38 13.81 4.38 -10.74
C HIS A 38 14.93 4.09 -9.73
N LEU A 39 14.58 3.83 -8.46
CA LEU A 39 15.53 3.37 -7.44
C LEU A 39 16.22 2.07 -7.86
N TRP A 40 15.46 1.07 -8.33
CA TRP A 40 16.02 -0.20 -8.80
C TRP A 40 17.04 -0.01 -9.93
N VAL A 41 16.74 0.82 -10.94
CA VAL A 41 17.66 1.10 -12.05
C VAL A 41 18.92 1.83 -11.56
N GLN A 42 18.77 2.80 -10.67
CA GLN A 42 19.88 3.58 -10.13
C GLN A 42 20.83 2.71 -9.29
N LEU A 43 20.28 1.86 -8.43
CA LEU A 43 21.07 0.94 -7.61
C LEU A 43 21.73 -0.16 -8.43
N ARG A 44 21.06 -0.66 -9.47
CA ARG A 44 21.65 -1.61 -10.42
C ARG A 44 22.83 -1.02 -11.18
N ARG A 45 22.81 0.28 -11.49
CA ARG A 45 23.94 0.99 -12.13
C ARG A 45 25.13 1.23 -11.18
N GLN A 46 24.87 1.38 -9.89
CA GLN A 46 25.90 1.71 -8.89
C GLN A 46 26.55 0.47 -8.24
N SER A 47 25.86 -0.68 -8.22
CA SER A 47 26.37 -1.88 -7.55
C SER A 47 27.31 -2.71 -8.44
N ARG A 48 28.61 -2.46 -8.30
CA ARG A 48 29.73 -3.30 -8.80
C ARG A 48 30.11 -4.41 -7.79
N GLY A 49 29.12 -5.13 -7.24
CA GLY A 49 29.37 -6.33 -6.42
C GLY A 49 28.98 -6.26 -4.94
N ARG A 50 28.03 -5.41 -4.54
CA ARG A 50 27.43 -5.42 -3.19
C ARG A 50 26.01 -5.97 -3.26
N GLU A 51 25.58 -6.70 -2.23
CA GLU A 51 24.25 -7.31 -2.13
C GLU A 51 23.15 -6.29 -2.49
N PHE A 52 22.26 -6.67 -3.38
CA PHE A 52 21.20 -5.80 -3.91
C PHE A 52 20.24 -5.46 -2.77
N PRO A 53 19.98 -4.18 -2.42
CA PRO A 53 19.13 -3.83 -1.28
C PRO A 53 17.65 -3.87 -1.72
N PHE A 54 17.21 -5.09 -2.04
CA PHE A 54 15.86 -5.42 -2.45
C PHE A 54 14.82 -4.99 -1.39
N ASN A 55 15.23 -4.97 -0.12
CA ASN A 55 14.38 -4.54 0.98
C ASN A 55 14.00 -3.05 0.90
N GLN A 56 14.94 -2.14 0.59
CA GLN A 56 14.65 -0.70 0.49
C GLN A 56 13.66 -0.40 -0.65
N VAL A 57 13.79 -1.10 -1.77
CA VAL A 57 12.90 -1.00 -2.93
C VAL A 57 11.48 -1.49 -2.56
N ARG A 58 11.37 -2.62 -1.86
CA ARG A 58 10.08 -3.12 -1.35
C ARG A 58 9.45 -2.21 -0.31
N LEU A 59 10.23 -1.65 0.61
CA LEU A 59 9.71 -0.76 1.66
C LEU A 59 9.16 0.54 1.07
N ALA A 60 9.89 1.12 0.10
CA ALA A 60 9.42 2.30 -0.63
C ALA A 60 8.10 2.01 -1.36
N PHE A 61 8.00 0.89 -2.07
CA PHE A 61 6.76 0.51 -2.75
C PHE A 61 5.62 0.22 -1.78
N GLY A 62 5.90 -0.48 -0.68
CA GLY A 62 4.93 -0.82 0.37
C GLY A 62 4.28 0.41 1.00
N SER A 63 5.04 1.50 1.20
CA SER A 63 4.50 2.77 1.71
C SER A 63 3.50 3.41 0.73
N TRP A 64 3.80 3.42 -0.57
CA TRP A 64 2.85 3.94 -1.59
C TRP A 64 1.61 3.07 -1.73
N LEU A 65 1.75 1.75 -1.61
CA LEU A 65 0.61 0.82 -1.59
C LEU A 65 -0.28 1.05 -0.35
N ALA A 66 0.31 1.24 0.83
CA ALA A 66 -0.45 1.50 2.04
C ALA A 66 -1.32 2.76 1.90
N LEU A 67 -0.75 3.83 1.34
CA LEU A 67 -1.44 5.09 1.06
C LEU A 67 -2.59 4.92 0.06
N ALA A 68 -2.36 4.21 -1.05
CA ALA A 68 -3.40 3.92 -2.03
C ALA A 68 -4.59 3.17 -1.40
N LEU A 69 -4.31 2.23 -0.50
CA LEU A 69 -5.33 1.45 0.17
C LEU A 69 -6.13 2.25 1.22
N GLU A 70 -5.61 3.36 1.75
CA GLU A 70 -6.39 4.26 2.61
C GLU A 70 -7.44 5.03 1.81
N PHE A 71 -7.06 5.53 0.63
CA PHE A 71 -7.99 6.20 -0.28
C PHE A 71 -9.07 5.25 -0.82
N GLN A 72 -8.67 4.02 -1.16
CA GLN A 72 -9.58 2.99 -1.66
C GLN A 72 -10.59 2.56 -0.59
N LEU A 73 -10.15 2.41 0.67
CA LEU A 73 -11.04 2.17 1.79
C LEU A 73 -12.06 3.32 1.98
N GLY A 74 -11.62 4.58 1.82
CA GLY A 74 -12.52 5.73 1.85
C GLY A 74 -13.57 5.69 0.73
N ALA A 75 -13.16 5.33 -0.49
CA ALA A 75 -14.05 5.16 -1.64
C ALA A 75 -15.12 4.08 -1.40
N ASP A 76 -14.70 2.96 -0.80
CA ASP A 76 -15.56 1.82 -0.47
C ASP A 76 -16.56 2.16 0.66
N ILE A 77 -16.14 2.89 1.70
CA ILE A 77 -17.03 3.36 2.78
C ILE A 77 -18.10 4.31 2.21
N LEU A 78 -17.70 5.22 1.32
CA LEU A 78 -18.63 6.14 0.66
C LEU A 78 -19.62 5.39 -0.23
N GLY A 79 -19.15 4.44 -1.04
CA GLY A 79 -20.02 3.64 -1.93
C GLY A 79 -21.05 2.81 -1.17
N THR A 80 -20.64 2.17 -0.07
CA THR A 80 -21.54 1.35 0.77
C THR A 80 -22.59 2.16 1.54
N THR A 81 -22.37 3.47 1.74
CA THR A 81 -23.33 4.36 2.41
C THR A 81 -24.56 4.67 1.55
N VAL A 82 -24.43 4.59 0.22
CA VAL A 82 -25.49 4.98 -0.73
C VAL A 82 -26.21 3.78 -1.34
N ALA A 83 -25.50 2.67 -1.60
CA ALA A 83 -26.12 1.43 -2.05
C ALA A 83 -25.46 0.23 -1.33
N PRO A 84 -26.12 -0.40 -0.36
CA PRO A 84 -25.59 -1.59 0.29
C PRO A 84 -25.76 -2.82 -0.64
N THR A 85 -24.86 -2.98 -1.61
CA THR A 85 -24.76 -4.19 -2.45
C THR A 85 -23.82 -5.20 -1.78
N SER A 86 -24.33 -6.37 -1.39
CA SER A 86 -23.59 -7.41 -0.65
C SER A 86 -22.34 -7.95 -1.37
N GLN A 87 -22.20 -7.68 -2.67
CA GLN A 87 -21.03 -8.02 -3.48
C GLN A 87 -19.83 -7.09 -3.20
N ASP A 88 -20.07 -5.82 -2.87
CA ASP A 88 -18.99 -4.87 -2.56
C ASP A 88 -18.32 -5.19 -1.22
N LEU A 89 -19.11 -5.67 -0.26
CA LEU A 89 -18.62 -6.13 1.04
C LEU A 89 -17.67 -7.34 0.91
N ALA A 90 -17.93 -8.23 -0.05
CA ALA A 90 -17.06 -9.38 -0.32
C ALA A 90 -15.73 -8.96 -0.99
N ARG A 91 -15.77 -7.95 -1.88
CA ARG A 91 -14.59 -7.39 -2.53
C ARG A 91 -13.70 -6.65 -1.52
N LEU A 92 -14.31 -5.86 -0.63
CA LEU A 92 -13.67 -5.24 0.53
C LEU A 92 -12.97 -6.27 1.42
N GLY A 93 -13.66 -7.38 1.74
CA GLY A 93 -13.08 -8.48 2.51
C GLY A 93 -11.86 -9.10 1.85
N LEU A 94 -11.91 -9.32 0.53
CA LEU A 94 -10.79 -9.85 -0.24
C LEU A 94 -9.59 -8.88 -0.26
N ILE A 95 -9.83 -7.59 -0.44
CA ILE A 95 -8.80 -6.54 -0.38
C ILE A 95 -8.16 -6.49 1.02
N ALA A 96 -8.96 -6.56 2.09
CA ALA A 96 -8.47 -6.59 3.46
C ALA A 96 -7.58 -7.82 3.74
N VAL A 97 -7.94 -8.99 3.19
CA VAL A 97 -7.11 -10.20 3.29
C VAL A 97 -5.79 -10.03 2.54
N ILE A 98 -5.81 -9.53 1.31
CA ILE A 98 -4.58 -9.28 0.53
C ILE A 98 -3.69 -8.29 1.27
N ARG A 99 -4.26 -7.21 1.83
CA ARG A 99 -3.56 -6.21 2.64
C ARG A 99 -2.91 -6.85 3.86
N THR A 100 -3.65 -7.68 4.60
CA THR A 100 -3.14 -8.37 5.79
C THR A 100 -2.01 -9.31 5.43
N PHE A 101 -2.16 -10.08 4.34
CA PHE A 101 -1.17 -11.04 3.90
C PHE A 101 0.13 -10.35 3.46
N LEU A 102 0.03 -9.31 2.62
CA LEU A 102 1.20 -8.55 2.16
C LEU A 102 1.90 -7.81 3.32
N ASN A 103 1.14 -7.15 4.19
CA ASN A 103 1.70 -6.40 5.31
C ASN A 103 2.34 -7.33 6.35
N TYR A 104 1.73 -8.50 6.60
CA TYR A 104 2.29 -9.54 7.46
C TYR A 104 3.60 -10.09 6.90
N PHE A 105 3.64 -10.42 5.60
CA PHE A 105 4.86 -10.94 4.98
C PHE A 105 5.99 -9.91 4.97
N LEU A 106 5.66 -8.62 4.74
CA LEU A 106 6.62 -7.52 4.85
C LEU A 106 7.17 -7.39 6.28
N GLY A 107 6.28 -7.33 7.29
CA GLY A 107 6.69 -7.19 8.68
C GLY A 107 7.56 -8.34 9.17
N LYS A 108 7.24 -9.56 8.74
CA LYS A 108 7.96 -10.77 9.13
C LYS A 108 9.36 -10.86 8.49
N GLU A 109 9.53 -10.33 7.28
CA GLU A 109 10.85 -10.20 6.67
C GLU A 109 11.67 -9.06 7.30
N MET A 110 11.03 -7.97 7.72
CA MET A 110 11.66 -6.89 8.50
C MET A 110 12.24 -7.41 9.81
N GLU A 111 11.49 -8.24 10.54
CA GLU A 111 11.95 -8.88 11.78
C GLU A 111 13.18 -9.77 11.56
N MET A 112 13.20 -10.53 10.46
CA MET A 112 14.34 -11.38 10.13
C MET A 112 15.60 -10.56 9.81
N GLU A 113 15.47 -9.48 9.05
CA GLU A 113 16.62 -8.65 8.68
C GLU A 113 17.20 -7.91 9.90
N LEU A 114 16.34 -7.37 10.77
CA LEU A 114 16.72 -6.76 12.05
C LEU A 114 17.41 -7.73 13.01
N ALA A 115 16.92 -8.98 13.07
CA ALA A 115 17.54 -10.02 13.88
C ALA A 115 18.96 -10.33 13.37
N LEU A 116 19.12 -10.46 12.05
CA LEU A 116 20.40 -10.77 11.42
C LEU A 116 21.42 -9.62 11.60
N GLU A 117 20.97 -8.37 11.53
CA GLU A 117 21.83 -7.20 11.75
C GLU A 117 22.29 -7.09 13.21
N ARG A 118 21.41 -7.37 14.18
CA ARG A 118 21.77 -7.45 15.60
C ARG A 118 22.81 -8.53 15.88
N GLU A 119 22.71 -9.69 15.24
CA GLU A 119 23.70 -10.76 15.38
C GLU A 119 25.06 -10.37 14.80
N ARG A 120 25.09 -9.70 13.64
CA ARG A 120 26.34 -9.18 13.05
C ARG A 120 27.00 -8.16 13.98
N LEU A 121 26.25 -7.21 14.52
CA LEU A 121 26.76 -6.18 15.43
C LEU A 121 27.27 -6.80 16.75
N ALA A 122 26.58 -7.81 17.27
CA ALA A 122 27.03 -8.55 18.45
C ALA A 122 28.35 -9.30 18.17
N GLN A 123 28.50 -9.91 16.99
CA GLN A 123 29.74 -10.57 16.59
C GLN A 123 30.90 -9.59 16.36
N GLU A 124 30.65 -8.42 15.80
CA GLU A 124 31.66 -7.37 15.63
C GLU A 124 32.15 -6.85 16.99
N ASN A 125 31.24 -6.61 17.93
CA ASN A 125 31.59 -6.20 19.29
C ASN A 125 32.41 -7.26 20.04
N LEU A 126 32.10 -8.55 19.87
CA LEU A 126 32.86 -9.66 20.45
C LEU A 126 34.23 -9.87 19.78
N ARG A 127 34.41 -9.43 18.53
CA ARG A 127 35.70 -9.49 17.84
C ARG A 127 36.61 -8.31 18.16
N GLN A 128 36.05 -7.18 18.63
CA GLN A 128 36.80 -5.97 18.95
C GLN A 128 37.11 -5.81 20.44
N GLY A 129 36.48 -6.58 21.33
CA GLY A 129 36.80 -6.65 22.77
C GLY A 129 37.75 -7.80 23.11
#